data_AF-A0A7Y6X7G0-F1
#
_entry.id   AF-A0A7Y6X7G0-F1
#
_cell.length_a   1.000
_cell.length_b   1.000
_cell.length_c   1.000
_cell.angle_alpha   90.00
_cell.angle_beta   90.00
_cell.angle_gamma   90.00
#
_symmetry.space_group_name_H-M   'P 1'
#
loop_
_entity.id
_entity.type
_entity.pdbx_description
1 polymer ?
#
loop_
_entity_poly.entity_id
_entity_poly.type
_entity_poly.pdbx_seq_one_letter_code
_entity_poly.pdbx_strand_id
1 'polypeptide(L)'
;MVLEGSGSRIKGGVLISRLNMLRRHGGQVRVDEVLGRLPPSDQALLRKSILPVAWYPLELNLRLDTAIAEVLSPEDEGRAFIDMGRASADESLHGPQHAFVRAGEPHFLLSQAARIYRFYYAVGSRTYDWMGPRSAVLRTFSAENVTEADCLTIIGWHERAIELSGGLMPRITHPMCRARGASHCEYHCSWD
;
A
#
# COMPACT_ATOMS: atom_id res chain seq x y z
N MET A 1 -17.94 18.50 16.77
CA MET A 1 -18.60 17.89 15.61
C MET A 1 -17.68 16.78 15.13
N VAL A 2 -17.95 15.55 15.53
CA VAL A 2 -17.16 14.39 15.12
C VAL A 2 -17.50 14.16 13.66
N LEU A 3 -16.50 14.25 12.78
CA LEU A 3 -16.67 13.89 11.38
C LEU A 3 -17.08 12.41 11.35
N GLU A 4 -18.32 12.14 10.95
CA GLU A 4 -18.77 10.82 10.52
C GLU A 4 -18.04 10.47 9.22
N GLY A 5 -16.74 10.15 9.36
CA GLY A 5 -15.98 9.44 8.36
C GLY A 5 -16.31 7.96 8.47
N SER A 6 -16.34 7.28 7.33
CA SER A 6 -16.41 5.82 7.28
C SER A 6 -15.45 5.17 8.30
N GLY A 7 -15.80 4.01 8.85
CA GLY A 7 -14.99 3.34 9.89
C GLY A 7 -13.58 2.91 9.45
N SER A 8 -13.24 3.15 8.19
CA SER A 8 -11.98 2.79 7.56
C SER A 8 -10.79 3.60 8.06
N ARG A 9 -9.81 2.87 8.58
CA ARG A 9 -8.60 3.44 9.15
C ARG A 9 -7.39 2.64 8.69
N ILE A 10 -6.27 3.35 8.60
CA ILE A 10 -4.97 2.83 8.22
C ILE A 10 -3.93 3.10 9.31
N LYS A 11 -2.92 2.25 9.42
CA LYS A 11 -1.82 2.49 10.36
C LYS A 11 -0.93 3.64 9.91
N GLY A 12 -0.46 4.43 10.88
CA GLY A 12 0.45 5.56 10.66
C GLY A 12 1.73 5.16 9.94
N GLY A 13 2.18 3.90 10.07
CA GLY A 13 3.33 3.37 9.32
C GLY A 13 3.20 3.54 7.80
N VAL A 14 1.99 3.50 7.23
CA VAL A 14 1.77 3.72 5.80
C VAL A 14 2.03 5.18 5.42
N LEU A 15 1.47 6.11 6.19
CA LEU A 15 1.70 7.55 6.01
C LEU A 15 3.18 7.92 6.16
N ILE A 16 3.84 7.37 7.18
CA ILE A 16 5.28 7.56 7.41
C ILE A 16 6.07 7.08 6.20
N SER A 17 5.69 5.94 5.61
CA SER A 17 6.40 5.38 4.47
C SER A 17 6.33 6.29 3.24
N ARG A 18 5.16 6.89 2.98
CA ARG A 18 4.99 7.91 1.94
C ARG A 18 5.88 9.12 2.17
N LEU A 19 5.89 9.66 3.39
CA LEU A 19 6.75 10.81 3.73
C LEU A 19 8.24 10.47 3.59
N ASN A 20 8.65 9.26 3.99
CA ASN A 20 10.02 8.81 3.85
C ASN A 20 10.43 8.60 2.40
N MET A 21 9.53 8.10 1.55
CA MET A 21 9.74 8.06 0.10
C MET A 21 9.99 9.47 -0.45
N LEU A 22 9.13 10.44 -0.14
CA LEU A 22 9.32 11.82 -0.60
C LEU A 22 10.65 12.42 -0.16
N ARG A 23 11.06 12.18 1.10
CA ARG A 23 12.38 12.61 1.60
C ARG A 23 13.53 12.00 0.82
N ARG A 24 13.44 10.72 0.42
CA ARG A 24 14.46 10.08 -0.42
C ARG A 24 14.50 10.67 -1.83
N HIS A 25 13.35 11.03 -2.41
CA HIS A 25 13.28 11.58 -3.76
C HIS A 25 13.72 13.05 -3.88
N GLY A 26 13.49 13.88 -2.85
CA GLY A 26 13.79 15.32 -2.95
C GLY A 26 13.87 16.05 -1.63
N GLY A 27 14.17 15.34 -0.53
CA GLY A 27 14.33 15.92 0.79
C GLY A 27 13.05 16.55 1.33
N GLN A 28 13.23 17.48 2.28
CA GLN A 28 12.11 18.16 2.93
C GLN A 28 11.32 19.08 1.98
N VAL A 29 11.99 19.65 0.97
CA VAL A 29 11.33 20.49 -0.06
C VAL A 29 10.24 19.69 -0.79
N ARG A 30 10.54 18.44 -1.17
CA ARG A 30 9.56 17.56 -1.84
C ARG A 30 8.40 17.19 -0.93
N VAL A 31 8.65 17.01 0.37
CA VAL A 31 7.57 16.81 1.35
C VAL A 31 6.67 18.04 1.42
N ASP A 32 7.25 19.23 1.54
CA ASP A 32 6.50 20.47 1.67
C ASP A 32 5.67 20.80 0.41
N GLU A 33 6.22 20.52 -0.77
CA GLU A 33 5.52 20.65 -2.06
C GLU A 33 4.26 19.79 -2.12
N VAL A 34 4.37 18.50 -1.77
CA VAL A 34 3.22 17.58 -1.74
C VAL A 34 2.21 17.98 -0.67
N LEU A 35 2.67 18.25 0.56
CA LEU A 35 1.76 18.63 1.64
C LEU A 35 1.04 19.95 1.32
N GLY A 36 1.67 20.88 0.61
CA GLY A 36 1.06 22.13 0.17
C GLY A 36 -0.20 21.96 -0.70
N ARG A 37 -0.37 20.80 -1.35
CA ARG A 37 -1.57 20.48 -2.16
C ARG A 37 -2.73 19.91 -1.33
N LEU A 38 -2.50 19.57 -0.07
CA LEU A 38 -3.52 18.95 0.78
C LEU A 38 -4.37 19.99 1.53
N PRO A 39 -5.59 19.64 1.97
CA PRO A 39 -6.38 20.50 2.86
C PRO A 39 -5.62 20.90 4.13
N PRO A 40 -5.85 22.10 4.71
CA PRO A 40 -5.14 22.56 5.91
C PRO A 40 -5.20 21.59 7.10
N SER A 41 -6.30 20.86 7.27
CA SER A 41 -6.45 19.84 8.30
C SER A 41 -5.49 18.66 8.14
N ASP A 42 -5.29 18.22 6.90
CA ASP A 42 -4.40 17.11 6.56
C ASP A 42 -2.95 17.52 6.70
N GLN A 43 -2.61 18.74 6.25
CA GLN A 43 -1.30 19.34 6.46
C GLN A 43 -0.95 19.40 7.95
N ALA A 44 -1.87 19.91 8.78
CA ALA A 44 -1.66 20.03 10.22
C ALA A 44 -1.46 18.68 10.91
N LEU A 45 -2.03 17.59 10.37
CA LEU A 45 -1.86 16.24 10.88
C LEU A 45 -0.54 15.60 10.39
N LEU A 46 -0.22 15.72 9.11
CA LEU A 46 0.96 15.11 8.49
C LEU A 46 2.28 15.83 8.85
N ARG A 47 2.21 17.11 9.24
CA ARG A 47 3.37 17.88 9.75
C ARG A 47 3.69 17.58 11.21
N LYS A 48 2.81 16.90 11.95
CA LYS A 48 3.08 16.44 13.32
C LYS A 48 3.81 15.09 13.30
N SER A 49 4.34 14.71 14.45
CA SER A 49 4.86 13.35 14.64
C SER A 49 3.74 12.32 14.49
N ILE A 50 3.82 11.49 13.45
CA ILE A 50 2.91 10.37 13.21
C ILE A 50 3.38 9.18 14.03
N LEU A 51 2.48 8.56 14.79
CA LEU A 51 2.78 7.32 15.53
C LEU A 51 2.55 6.12 14.59
N PRO A 52 3.56 5.26 14.35
CA PRO A 52 3.44 4.16 13.38
C PRO A 52 2.27 3.21 13.63
N VAL A 53 1.98 2.94 14.91
CA VAL A 53 0.95 1.97 15.34
C VAL A 53 -0.42 2.60 15.59
N ALA A 54 -0.54 3.93 15.55
CA ALA A 54 -1.82 4.60 15.71
C ALA A 54 -2.67 4.49 14.44
N TRP A 55 -3.98 4.64 14.60
CA TRP A 55 -4.95 4.62 13.50
C TRP A 55 -5.21 6.03 12.99
N TYR A 56 -5.24 6.18 11.66
CA TYR A 56 -5.53 7.41 10.95
C TYR A 56 -6.64 7.18 9.93
N PRO A 57 -7.41 8.21 9.53
CA PRO A 57 -8.42 8.07 8.48
C PRO A 57 -7.81 7.53 7.19
N LEU A 58 -8.45 6.54 6.56
CA LEU A 58 -7.96 6.00 5.29
C LEU A 58 -7.97 7.07 4.18
N GLU A 59 -8.97 7.94 4.19
CA GLU A 59 -9.14 9.01 3.21
C GLU A 59 -8.00 10.04 3.25
N LEU A 60 -7.32 10.20 4.40
CA LEU A 60 -6.09 10.98 4.49
C LEU A 60 -4.97 10.36 3.64
N ASN A 61 -4.80 9.03 3.72
CA ASN A 61 -3.82 8.32 2.90
C ASN A 61 -4.16 8.43 1.42
N LEU A 62 -5.43 8.26 1.05
CA LEU A 62 -5.85 8.37 -0.35
C LEU A 62 -5.53 9.76 -0.94
N ARG A 63 -5.82 10.84 -0.21
CA ARG A 63 -5.47 12.20 -0.65
C ARG A 63 -3.95 12.43 -0.70
N LEU A 64 -3.21 11.90 0.26
CA LEU A 64 -1.74 11.97 0.25
C LEU A 64 -1.17 11.24 -0.97
N ASP A 65 -1.63 10.02 -1.25
CA ASP A 65 -1.17 9.22 -2.39
C ASP A 65 -1.47 9.95 -3.71
N THR A 66 -2.66 10.52 -3.88
CA THR A 66 -2.99 11.34 -5.07
C THR A 66 -2.03 12.53 -5.20
N ALA A 67 -1.82 13.31 -4.13
CA ALA A 67 -0.92 14.46 -4.18
C ALA A 67 0.54 14.07 -4.49
N ILE A 68 0.97 12.88 -4.05
CA ILE A 68 2.29 12.34 -4.40
C ILE A 68 2.36 12.02 -5.89
N ALA A 69 1.36 11.33 -6.43
CA ALA A 69 1.33 10.95 -7.84
C ALA A 69 1.39 12.17 -8.76
N GLU A 70 0.56 13.20 -8.49
CA GLU A 70 0.54 14.45 -9.26
C GLU A 70 1.88 15.21 -9.24
N VAL A 71 2.65 15.11 -8.15
CA VAL A 71 3.94 15.82 -8.01
C VAL A 71 5.09 15.00 -8.60
N LEU A 72 5.10 13.68 -8.39
CA LEU A 72 6.22 12.83 -8.79
C LEU A 72 6.13 12.37 -10.25
N SER A 73 4.92 12.16 -10.77
CA SER A 73 4.72 11.60 -12.11
C SER A 73 3.39 12.11 -12.71
N PRO A 74 3.26 13.42 -12.99
CA PRO A 74 2.02 13.99 -13.53
C PRO A 74 1.59 13.37 -14.88
N GLU A 75 2.54 12.86 -15.66
CA GLU A 75 2.29 12.22 -16.95
C GLU A 75 2.02 10.70 -16.83
N ASP A 76 2.22 10.11 -15.64
CA ASP A 76 2.04 8.68 -15.37
C ASP A 76 1.79 8.43 -13.87
N GLU A 77 0.64 8.89 -13.39
CA GLU A 77 0.24 8.71 -11.99
C GLU A 77 0.17 7.24 -11.60
N GLY A 78 -0.21 6.37 -12.55
CA GLY A 78 -0.31 4.93 -12.34
C GLY A 78 1.01 4.32 -11.87
N ARG A 79 2.12 4.70 -12.52
CA ARG A 79 3.46 4.31 -12.10
C ARG A 79 3.82 4.84 -10.71
N ALA A 80 3.45 6.08 -10.38
CA ALA A 80 3.73 6.62 -9.06
C ALA A 80 3.05 5.82 -7.94
N PHE A 81 1.81 5.35 -8.15
CA PHE A 81 1.13 4.48 -7.18
C PHE A 81 1.84 3.13 -7.01
N ILE A 82 2.32 2.52 -8.10
CA ILE A 82 3.12 1.29 -8.02
C ILE A 82 4.42 1.54 -7.25
N ASP A 83 5.15 2.61 -7.57
CA ASP A 83 6.41 2.97 -6.91
C ASP A 83 6.21 3.25 -5.41
N MET A 84 5.09 3.90 -5.03
CA MET A 84 4.67 4.06 -3.64
C MET A 84 4.49 2.71 -2.94
N GLY A 85 3.80 1.76 -3.58
CA GLY A 85 3.66 0.40 -3.10
C GLY A 85 5.00 -0.30 -2.86
N ARG A 86 5.89 -0.24 -3.85
CA ARG A 86 7.23 -0.83 -3.80
C ARG A 86 8.06 -0.22 -2.67
N ALA A 87 8.07 1.11 -2.53
CA ALA A 87 8.76 1.82 -1.46
C ALA A 87 8.26 1.42 -0.06
N SER A 88 6.96 1.19 0.09
CA SER A 88 6.40 0.70 1.35
C SER A 88 6.75 -0.75 1.65
N ALA A 89 6.82 -1.62 0.65
CA ALA A 89 7.32 -2.96 0.83
C ALA A 89 8.78 -2.94 1.30
N ASP A 90 9.66 -2.16 0.65
CA ASP A 90 11.06 -2.04 1.07
C ASP A 90 11.20 -1.59 2.53
N GLU A 91 10.47 -0.55 2.94
CA GLU A 91 10.57 -0.02 4.28
C GLU A 91 9.98 -0.93 5.35
N SER A 92 8.82 -1.54 5.08
CA SER A 92 8.17 -2.40 6.06
C SER A 92 8.86 -3.76 6.19
N LEU A 93 9.26 -4.37 5.06
CA LEU A 93 9.82 -5.72 5.02
C LEU A 93 11.32 -5.78 5.29
N HIS A 94 12.08 -4.69 5.16
CA HIS A 94 13.42 -4.62 5.77
C HIS A 94 13.38 -4.17 7.24
N GLY A 95 12.24 -3.63 7.68
CA GLY A 95 12.08 -3.04 9.00
C GLY A 95 11.21 -3.90 9.93
N PRO A 96 10.13 -3.33 10.51
CA PRO A 96 9.32 -3.99 11.53
C PRO A 96 8.69 -5.32 11.10
N GLN A 97 8.57 -5.57 9.79
CA GLN A 97 7.89 -6.75 9.23
C GLN A 97 8.84 -7.74 8.55
N HIS A 98 10.15 -7.64 8.78
CA HIS A 98 11.15 -8.53 8.19
C HIS A 98 10.91 -10.02 8.44
N ALA A 99 10.24 -10.38 9.55
CA ALA A 99 9.90 -11.77 9.86
C ALA A 99 8.96 -12.44 8.83
N PHE A 100 8.30 -11.67 7.95
CA PHE A 100 7.50 -12.20 6.85
C PHE A 100 8.30 -12.52 5.58
N VAL A 101 9.56 -12.10 5.50
CA VAL A 101 10.44 -12.37 4.37
C VAL A 101 11.34 -13.54 4.69
N ARG A 102 11.36 -14.51 3.78
CA ARG A 102 12.31 -15.62 3.77
C ARG A 102 12.88 -15.76 2.37
N ALA A 103 14.21 -15.86 2.30
CA ALA A 103 14.91 -15.96 1.03
C ALA A 103 14.48 -17.23 0.28
N GLY A 104 14.03 -17.06 -0.97
CA GLY A 104 13.56 -18.16 -1.81
C GLY A 104 12.16 -18.69 -1.48
N GLU A 105 11.42 -18.06 -0.57
CA GLU A 105 10.08 -18.51 -0.15
C GLU A 105 8.97 -17.45 -0.39
N PRO A 106 8.64 -17.05 -1.64
CA PRO A 106 7.52 -16.14 -1.89
C PRO A 106 6.17 -16.67 -1.36
N HIS A 107 5.94 -17.98 -1.43
CA HIS A 107 4.74 -18.59 -0.86
C HIS A 107 4.64 -18.42 0.65
N PHE A 108 5.76 -18.42 1.38
CA PHE A 108 5.73 -18.15 2.81
C PHE A 108 5.17 -16.74 3.05
N LEU A 109 5.72 -15.72 2.38
CA LEU A 109 5.22 -14.34 2.49
C LEU A 109 3.73 -14.24 2.13
N LEU A 110 3.33 -14.80 0.98
CA LEU A 110 1.95 -14.71 0.48
C LEU A 110 0.96 -15.44 1.39
N SER A 111 1.36 -16.55 2.01
CA SER A 111 0.53 -17.26 3.00
C SER A 111 0.21 -16.41 4.24
N GLN A 112 1.02 -15.38 4.52
CA GLN A 112 0.80 -14.45 5.63
C GLN A 112 -0.09 -13.26 5.27
N ALA A 113 -0.65 -13.21 4.05
CA ALA A 113 -1.42 -12.07 3.53
C ALA A 113 -2.54 -11.60 4.48
N ALA A 114 -3.26 -12.53 5.12
CA ALA A 114 -4.30 -12.19 6.10
C ALA A 114 -3.74 -11.42 7.33
N ARG A 115 -2.57 -11.84 7.83
CA ARG A 115 -1.89 -11.20 8.97
C ARG A 115 -1.34 -9.85 8.56
N ILE A 116 -0.63 -9.79 7.44
CA ILE A 116 -0.04 -8.57 6.86
C ILE A 116 -1.12 -7.52 6.62
N TYR A 117 -2.26 -7.90 6.04
CA TYR A 117 -3.39 -6.98 5.80
C TYR A 117 -3.84 -6.28 7.09
N ARG A 118 -3.97 -7.04 8.18
CA ARG A 118 -4.38 -6.52 9.51
C ARG A 118 -3.34 -5.62 10.17
N PHE A 119 -2.08 -5.67 9.74
CA PHE A 119 -1.06 -4.70 10.18
C PHE A 119 -1.29 -3.32 9.59
N TYR A 120 -2.02 -3.19 8.49
CA TYR A 120 -2.20 -1.91 7.80
C TYR A 120 -3.64 -1.40 7.90
N TYR A 121 -4.63 -2.26 7.68
CA TYR A 121 -6.02 -1.86 7.49
C TYR A 121 -6.91 -2.33 8.65
N ALA A 122 -7.82 -1.46 9.09
CA ALA A 122 -8.77 -1.75 10.15
C ALA A 122 -9.98 -2.59 9.69
N VAL A 123 -10.35 -2.50 8.41
CA VAL A 123 -11.57 -3.09 7.84
C VAL A 123 -11.19 -3.99 6.66
N GLY A 124 -11.94 -5.08 6.51
CA GLY A 124 -11.72 -6.08 5.47
C GLY A 124 -10.82 -7.24 5.89
N SER A 125 -10.65 -8.19 4.99
CA SER A 125 -9.80 -9.36 5.18
C SER A 125 -9.14 -9.76 3.86
N ARG A 126 -8.03 -10.51 3.95
CA ARG A 126 -7.34 -11.04 2.79
C ARG A 126 -7.16 -12.55 2.91
N THR A 127 -7.38 -13.27 1.81
CA THR A 127 -7.10 -14.71 1.69
C THR A 127 -5.90 -14.95 0.81
N TYR A 128 -5.41 -16.19 0.85
CA TYR A 128 -4.35 -16.70 0.03
C TYR A 128 -4.77 -18.07 -0.52
N ASP A 129 -4.65 -18.23 -1.82
CA ASP A 129 -4.94 -19.47 -2.54
C ASP A 129 -3.69 -19.86 -3.35
N TRP A 130 -3.17 -21.07 -3.11
CA TRP A 130 -2.03 -21.61 -3.84
C TRP A 130 -2.48 -22.05 -5.25
N MET A 131 -1.82 -21.55 -6.29
CA MET A 131 -2.17 -21.86 -7.69
C MET A 131 -1.09 -22.68 -8.42
N GLY A 132 0.07 -22.87 -7.79
CA GLY A 132 1.20 -23.59 -8.36
C GLY A 132 2.51 -23.17 -7.68
N PRO A 133 3.65 -23.80 -8.00
CA PRO A 133 4.95 -23.51 -7.35
C PRO A 133 5.45 -22.08 -7.51
N ARG A 134 4.94 -21.33 -8.50
CA ARG A 134 5.31 -19.94 -8.79
C ARG A 134 4.11 -19.03 -9.00
N SER A 135 2.96 -19.40 -8.42
CA SER A 135 1.73 -18.62 -8.58
C SER A 135 0.78 -18.77 -7.41
N ALA A 136 0.10 -17.68 -7.08
CA ALA A 136 -0.91 -17.63 -6.04
C ALA A 136 -1.97 -16.57 -6.36
N VAL A 137 -3.13 -16.68 -5.73
CA VAL A 137 -4.18 -15.66 -5.79
C VAL A 137 -4.42 -15.11 -4.39
N LEU A 138 -4.50 -13.79 -4.28
CA LEU A 138 -4.89 -13.08 -3.07
C LEU A 138 -6.24 -12.42 -3.29
N ARG A 139 -7.20 -12.64 -2.39
CA ARG A 139 -8.52 -11.98 -2.45
C ARG A 139 -8.73 -11.09 -1.26
N THR A 140 -9.15 -9.85 -1.49
CA THR A 140 -9.47 -8.88 -0.44
C THR A 140 -10.97 -8.64 -0.38
N PHE A 141 -11.58 -9.01 0.75
CA PHE A 141 -13.02 -8.91 0.99
C PHE A 141 -13.35 -7.77 1.94
N SER A 142 -14.53 -7.18 1.76
CA SER A 142 -15.09 -6.15 2.64
C SER A 142 -14.18 -4.95 2.88
N ALA A 143 -13.19 -4.70 2.02
CA ALA A 143 -12.42 -3.47 2.04
C ALA A 143 -13.34 -2.31 1.65
N GLU A 144 -13.31 -1.25 2.44
CA GLU A 144 -14.06 -0.02 2.25
C GLU A 144 -13.18 1.02 1.55
N ASN A 145 -13.80 2.00 0.88
CA ASN A 145 -13.12 3.08 0.15
C ASN A 145 -12.02 2.61 -0.83
N VAL A 146 -12.21 1.45 -1.45
CA VAL A 146 -11.27 0.94 -2.45
C VAL A 146 -11.29 1.84 -3.67
N THR A 147 -10.12 2.31 -4.08
CA THR A 147 -9.91 3.07 -5.32
C THR A 147 -8.96 2.31 -6.24
N GLU A 148 -9.01 2.58 -7.55
CA GLU A 148 -8.05 1.96 -8.48
C GLU A 148 -6.61 2.36 -8.17
N ALA A 149 -6.39 3.61 -7.72
CA ALA A 149 -5.11 4.11 -7.26
C ALA A 149 -4.55 3.31 -6.07
N ASP A 150 -5.34 3.07 -5.02
CA ASP A 150 -4.93 2.25 -3.88
C ASP A 150 -4.58 0.81 -4.31
N CYS A 151 -5.37 0.24 -5.24
CA CYS A 151 -5.08 -1.07 -5.80
C CYS A 151 -3.73 -1.14 -6.55
N LEU A 152 -3.31 -0.06 -7.23
CA LEU A 152 -1.98 0.01 -7.84
C LEU A 152 -0.86 0.02 -6.79
N THR A 153 -1.07 0.67 -5.65
CA THR A 153 -0.10 0.58 -4.54
C THR A 153 0.00 -0.84 -3.97
N ILE A 154 -1.12 -1.57 -3.92
CA ILE A 154 -1.14 -2.97 -3.50
C ILE A 154 -0.38 -3.85 -4.50
N ILE A 155 -0.53 -3.60 -5.81
CA ILE A 155 0.24 -4.28 -6.87
C ILE A 155 1.74 -4.08 -6.64
N GLY A 156 2.20 -2.83 -6.56
CA GLY A 156 3.62 -2.53 -6.36
C GLY A 156 4.18 -3.11 -5.05
N TRP A 157 3.39 -3.11 -3.98
CA TRP A 157 3.80 -3.72 -2.71
C TRP A 157 4.06 -5.23 -2.87
N HIS A 158 3.18 -5.97 -3.56
CA HIS A 158 3.35 -7.42 -3.74
C HIS A 158 4.46 -7.77 -4.72
N GLU A 159 4.64 -6.99 -5.80
CA GLU A 159 5.79 -7.15 -6.68
C GLU A 159 7.09 -7.11 -5.88
N ARG A 160 7.27 -6.03 -5.11
CA ARG A 160 8.49 -5.85 -4.34
C ARG A 160 8.62 -6.89 -3.22
N ALA A 161 7.53 -7.26 -2.55
CA ALA A 161 7.55 -8.28 -1.51
C ALA A 161 7.97 -9.67 -2.04
N ILE A 162 7.53 -10.03 -3.25
CA ILE A 162 7.92 -11.28 -3.92
C ILE A 162 9.41 -11.24 -4.29
N GLU A 163 9.91 -10.12 -4.84
CA GLU A 163 11.34 -9.93 -5.11
C GLU A 163 12.20 -10.10 -3.86
N LEU A 164 11.79 -9.46 -2.75
CA LEU A 164 12.49 -9.58 -1.46
C LEU A 164 12.48 -11.00 -0.91
N SER A 165 11.48 -11.80 -1.29
CA SER A 165 11.38 -13.22 -0.94
C SER A 165 12.07 -14.14 -1.97
N GLY A 166 12.79 -13.59 -2.95
CA GLY A 166 13.58 -14.34 -3.93
C GLY A 166 12.83 -14.77 -5.19
N GLY A 167 11.57 -14.34 -5.40
CA GLY A 167 10.87 -14.56 -6.67
C GLY A 167 11.39 -13.60 -7.75
N LEU A 168 11.64 -14.09 -8.95
CA LEU A 168 12.17 -13.26 -10.04
C LEU A 168 11.04 -12.73 -10.92
N MET A 169 11.21 -11.52 -11.47
CA MET A 169 10.28 -10.93 -12.45
C MET A 169 8.80 -11.08 -12.05
N PRO A 170 8.41 -10.62 -10.84
CA PRO A 170 7.04 -10.78 -10.38
C PRO A 170 6.07 -10.09 -11.34
N ARG A 171 4.91 -10.70 -11.53
CA ARG A 171 3.79 -10.15 -12.31
C ARG A 171 2.54 -10.28 -11.48
N ILE A 172 1.91 -9.14 -11.19
CA ILE A 172 0.64 -9.08 -10.46
C ILE A 172 -0.43 -8.56 -11.40
N THR A 173 -1.45 -9.37 -11.69
CA THR A 173 -2.65 -8.90 -12.39
C THR A 173 -3.80 -8.73 -11.41
N HIS A 174 -4.77 -7.88 -11.74
CA HIS A 174 -5.87 -7.51 -10.85
C HIS A 174 -7.22 -7.61 -11.60
N PRO A 175 -7.68 -8.84 -11.91
CA PRO A 175 -8.88 -9.05 -12.74
C PRO A 175 -10.19 -8.63 -12.05
N MET A 176 -10.33 -8.84 -10.74
CA MET A 176 -11.51 -8.40 -9.97
C MET A 176 -11.13 -7.20 -9.12
N CYS A 177 -11.90 -6.11 -9.21
CA CYS A 177 -11.64 -4.89 -8.44
C CYS A 177 -12.93 -4.32 -7.88
N ARG A 178 -12.95 -4.05 -6.56
CA ARG A 178 -14.10 -3.40 -5.91
C ARG A 178 -14.37 -1.99 -6.43
N ALA A 179 -13.32 -1.24 -6.79
CA ALA A 179 -13.47 0.08 -7.41
C ALA A 179 -14.15 0.01 -8.79
N ARG A 180 -14.07 -1.15 -9.47
CA ARG A 180 -14.76 -1.43 -10.74
C ARG A 180 -16.06 -2.24 -10.55
N GLY A 181 -16.61 -2.28 -9.33
CA GLY A 181 -17.90 -2.90 -9.03
C GLY A 181 -17.87 -4.40 -8.72
N ALA A 182 -16.69 -5.04 -8.65
CA ALA A 182 -16.61 -6.44 -8.22
C ALA A 182 -16.89 -6.60 -6.71
N SER A 183 -17.31 -7.79 -6.28
CA SER A 183 -17.58 -8.06 -4.85
C SER A 183 -16.31 -8.06 -3.98
N HIS A 184 -15.15 -8.29 -4.57
CA HIS A 184 -13.84 -8.33 -3.91
C HIS A 184 -12.74 -7.90 -4.87
N CYS A 185 -11.56 -7.56 -4.34
CA CYS A 185 -10.37 -7.40 -5.15
C CYS A 185 -9.64 -8.74 -5.25
N GLU A 186 -9.21 -9.14 -6.43
CA GLU A 186 -8.48 -10.39 -6.67
C GLU A 186 -7.16 -10.07 -7.37
N TYR A 187 -6.03 -10.41 -6.74
CA TYR A 187 -4.69 -10.19 -7.27
C TYR A 187 -4.06 -11.55 -7.61
N HIS A 188 -3.68 -11.74 -8.86
CA HIS A 188 -3.00 -12.96 -9.32
C HIS A 188 -1.52 -12.69 -9.31
N CYS A 189 -0.80 -13.34 -8.41
CA CYS A 189 0.62 -13.22 -8.25
C CYS A 189 1.32 -14.34 -9.02
N SER A 190 2.33 -14.01 -9.81
CA SER A 190 3.22 -14.99 -10.44
C SER A 190 4.66 -14.48 -10.48
N TRP A 191 5.63 -15.39 -10.55
CA TRP A 191 7.06 -15.08 -10.66
C TRP A 191 7.79 -16.19 -11.43
N ASP A 192 9.05 -15.95 -11.75
CA ASP A 192 9.96 -16.90 -12.41
C ASP A 192 10.92 -17.55 -11.42
#